data_AF-A0A3A8EL49-F1
#
_entry.id   AF-A0A3A8EL49-F1
#
_cell.length_a   1.000
_cell.length_b   1.000
_cell.length_c   1.000
_cell.angle_alpha   90.00
_cell.angle_beta   90.00
_cell.angle_gamma   90.00
#
_symmetry.space_group_name_H-M   'P 1'
#
loop_
_entity.id
_entity.type
_entity.pdbx_description
1 polymer ?
#
loop_
_entity_poly.entity_id
_entity_poly.type
_entity_poly.pdbx_seq_one_letter_code
_entity_poly.pdbx_strand_id
1 'polypeptide(L)' 'IITANHPFSAWDQIFPDSMMTVAAIDRLIHHATIIELEGESYRKQHQLKQAGSRKNEKT' A
#
# COMPACT_ATOMS: atom_id res chain seq x y z
N ILE A 1 -9.53 4.06 10.54
CA ILE A 1 -8.63 4.36 9.40
C ILE A 1 -7.97 3.04 8.99
N ILE A 2 -8.01 2.70 7.70
CA ILE A 2 -7.45 1.46 7.16
C ILE A 2 -6.46 1.85 6.06
N THR A 3 -5.35 1.12 5.95
CA THR A 3 -4.39 1.24 4.85
C THR A 3 -4.32 -0.09 4.12
N ALA A 4 -4.36 -0.08 2.80
CA ALA A 4 -4.23 -1.28 1.97
C ALA A 4 -3.20 -1.05 0.87
N ASN A 5 -2.42 -2.08 0.55
CA ASN A 5 -1.43 -2.08 -0.52
C ASN A 5 -1.94 -2.80 -1.79
N HIS A 6 -3.16 -3.31 -1.77
CA HIS A 6 -3.82 -3.96 -2.90
C HIS A 6 -5.17 -3.27 -3.20
N PRO A 7 -5.54 -3.14 -4.49
CA PRO A 7 -6.84 -2.63 -4.86
C PRO A 7 -7.95 -3.58 -4.38
N PHE A 8 -9.16 -3.07 -4.18
CA PHE A 8 -10.30 -3.87 -3.70
C PHE A 8 -10.64 -5.05 -4.63
N SER A 9 -10.38 -4.94 -5.93
CA SER A 9 -10.55 -6.04 -6.90
C SER A 9 -9.62 -7.23 -6.65
N ALA A 10 -8.53 -7.06 -5.91
CA ALA A 10 -7.61 -8.14 -5.54
C ALA A 10 -7.96 -8.76 -4.18
N TRP A 11 -8.99 -8.28 -3.48
CA TRP A 11 -9.30 -8.75 -2.13
C TRP A 11 -9.95 -10.14 -2.09
N ASP A 12 -10.44 -10.66 -3.21
CA ASP A 12 -10.90 -12.04 -3.32
C ASP A 12 -9.79 -13.07 -3.06
N GLN A 13 -8.51 -12.65 -3.11
CA GLN A 13 -7.37 -13.49 -2.74
C GLN A 13 -7.07 -13.47 -1.23
N ILE A 14 -7.66 -12.52 -0.50
CA ILE A 14 -7.43 -12.29 0.94
C ILE A 14 -8.55 -12.93 1.75
N PHE A 15 -9.80 -12.78 1.31
CA PHE A 15 -10.95 -13.36 1.98
C PHE A 15 -11.23 -14.77 1.45
N PRO A 16 -11.61 -15.71 2.32
CA PRO A 16 -11.86 -17.10 1.93
C PRO A 16 -13.11 -17.31 1.05
N ASP A 17 -14.02 -16.33 1.00
CA ASP A 17 -15.24 -16.40 0.20
C ASP A 17 -15.52 -15.05 -0.46
N SER A 18 -15.88 -15.07 -1.75
CA SER A 18 -16.06 -13.85 -2.56
C SER A 18 -17.30 -13.05 -2.15
N MET A 19 -18.39 -13.71 -1.73
CA MET A 19 -19.57 -13.00 -1.23
C MET A 19 -19.25 -12.24 0.05
N MET A 20 -18.43 -12.85 0.92
CA MET A 20 -17.91 -12.17 2.10
C MET A 20 -17.00 -11.00 1.74
N THR A 21 -16.10 -11.13 0.74
CA THR A 21 -15.26 -10.02 0.26
C THR A 21 -16.11 -8.82 -0.12
N VAL A 22 -17.11 -9.03 -0.99
CA VAL A 22 -17.99 -7.97 -1.49
C VAL A 22 -18.74 -7.31 -0.34
N ALA A 23 -19.31 -8.10 0.57
CA ALA A 23 -20.04 -7.58 1.71
C ALA A 23 -19.14 -6.81 2.71
N ALA A 24 -17.86 -7.17 2.82
CA ALA A 24 -16.89 -6.43 3.62
C ALA A 24 -16.52 -5.09 2.97
N ILE A 25 -16.22 -5.11 1.67
CA ILE A 25 -15.89 -3.90 0.89
C ILE A 25 -17.05 -2.91 0.96
N ASP A 26 -18.28 -3.34 0.68
CA ASP A 26 -19.48 -2.50 0.68
C ASP A 26 -19.63 -1.72 2.00
N ARG A 27 -19.56 -2.43 3.14
CA ARG A 27 -19.63 -1.82 4.48
C ARG A 27 -18.48 -0.86 4.76
N LEU A 28 -17.27 -1.19 4.31
CA LEU A 28 -16.09 -0.35 4.52
C LEU A 28 -16.16 0.95 3.74
N ILE A 29 -16.67 0.93 2.51
CA ILE A 29 -16.67 2.09 1.62
C ILE A 29 -17.93 2.97 1.77
N HIS A 30 -19.02 2.45 2.33
CA HIS A 30 -20.32 3.15 2.39
C HIS A 30 -20.25 4.57 2.98
N HIS A 31 -19.41 4.78 3.99
CA HIS A 31 -19.18 6.09 4.60
C HIS A 31 -17.68 6.41 4.74
N ALA A 32 -16.87 5.99 3.76
CA ALA A 32 -15.44 6.28 3.74
C ALA A 32 -15.07 7.29 2.66
N THR A 33 -13.98 8.01 2.92
CA THR A 33 -13.24 8.74 1.88
C THR A 33 -12.05 7.89 1.48
N ILE A 34 -11.99 7.50 0.19
CA ILE A 34 -10.89 6.71 -0.35
C ILE A 34 -9.81 7.68 -0.83
N ILE A 35 -8.58 7.47 -0.34
CA ILE A 35 -7.40 8.23 -0.76
C ILE A 35 -6.44 7.24 -1.40
N GLU A 36 -6.26 7.36 -2.71
CA GLU A 36 -5.25 6.60 -3.43
C GLU A 36 -3.88 7.30 -3.28
N LEU A 37 -2.86 6.51 -2.93
CA LEU A 37 -1.52 7.00 -2.70
C LEU A 37 -0.59 6.49 -3.80
N GLU A 38 -0.05 7.42 -4.57
CA GLU A 38 0.97 7.16 -5.59
C GLU A 38 2.30 7.77 -5.17
N GLY A 39 3.40 7.13 -5.58
CA GLY A 39 4.74 7.65 -5.36
C GLY A 39 5.78 6.56 -5.09
N GLU A 40 7.04 6.96 -5.08
CA GLU A 40 8.13 6.05 -4.77
C GLU A 40 8.15 5.69 -3.28
N SER A 41 8.62 4.48 -2.97
CA SER A 41 8.81 4.05 -1.58
C SER A 41 9.80 4.96 -0.86
N TYR A 42 9.32 5.62 0.20
CA TYR A 42 10.17 6.40 1.10
C TYR A 42 11.38 5.60 1.61
N ARG A 43 11.17 4.30 1.94
CA ARG A 43 12.25 3.41 2.39
C ARG A 43 13.32 3.24 1.31
N LYS A 44 12.90 3.04 0.05
CA LYS A 44 13.82 2.89 -1.09
C LYS A 44 14.63 4.17 -1.28
N GLN A 45 13.98 5.32 -1.28
CA GLN A 45 14.67 6.61 -1.42
C GLN A 45 15.69 6.84 -0.30
N HIS A 46 15.34 6.51 0.95
CA HIS A 46 16.25 6.65 2.08
C HIS A 46 17.47 5.71 1.99
N GLN A 47 17.26 4.47 1.56
CA GLN A 47 18.35 3.52 1.32
C GLN A 47 19.29 4.00 0.20
N LEU A 48 18.73 4.50 -0.91
CA LEU A 48 19.52 5.06 -2.02
C LEU A 48 20.35 6.28 -1.57
N LYS A 49 19.77 7.18 -0.77
CA LYS A 49 20.48 8.33 -0.20
C LYS A 49 21.66 7.90 0.67
N GLN A 50 21.44 6.96 1.59
CA GLN A 50 22.51 6.43 2.45
C GLN A 50 23.60 5.69 1.66
N ALA A 51 23.22 4.90 0.65
CA ALA A 51 24.16 4.20 -0.20
C ALA A 51 25.04 5.19 -1.01
N GLY A 52 24.46 6.29 -1.47
CA GLY A 52 25.17 7.39 -2.11
C GLY A 52 26.19 8.07 -1.17
N SER A 53 25.79 8.38 0.06
CA SER A 53 26.68 8.99 1.05
C SER A 53 27.90 8.13 1.39
N ARG A 54 27.71 6.81 1.54
CA ARG A 54 28.82 5.86 1.81
C ARG A 54 29.81 5.71 0.67
N LYS A 55 29.39 5.97 -0.58
CA LYS A 55 30.27 5.88 -1.75
C LYS A 55 31.19 7.11 -1.85
N ASN A 56 30.73 8.27 -1.39
CA ASN A 56 31.51 9.50 -1.38
C ASN A 56 32.57 9.57 -0.25
N GLU A 57 32.40 8.83 0.86
CA GLU A 57 33.42 8.74 1.92
C GLU A 57 34.59 7.79 1.58
N LYS A 58 34.44 6.94 0.55
CA LYS A 58 35.46 5.97 0.13
C LYS A 58 36.28 6.41 -1.08
N THR A 59 36.09 7.65 -1.55
CA THR A 59 36.89 8.31 -2.59
C THR A 59 37.63 9.47 -1.95
#